data_AF-A0A258X1P8-F1
#
_entry.id   AF-A0A258X1P8-F1
#
_cell.length_a   1.000
_cell.length_b   1.000
_cell.length_c   1.000
_cell.angle_alpha   90.00
_cell.angle_beta   90.00
_cell.angle_gamma   90.00
#
_symmetry.space_group_name_H-M   'P 1'
#
loop_
_entity.id
_entity.type
_entity.pdbx_description
1 polymer ?
#
loop_
_entity_poly.entity_id
_entity_poly.type
_entity_poly.pdbx_seq_one_letter_code
_entity_poly.pdbx_strand_id
1 'polypeptide(L)' 'MKTTLKRTVNGKERYYVLELIGNLFNEYLVIRTYGAYTNSKPTRVISEMYPTLIKAKEAMETILHEKQKRGYAYAQQ' A
#
# COMPACT_ATOMS: atom_id res chain seq x y z
N MET A 1 0.91 -9.39 -5.71
CA MET A 1 2.15 -8.87 -5.07
C MET A 1 1.75 -8.09 -3.83
N LYS A 2 2.49 -8.21 -2.73
CA LYS A 2 2.18 -7.50 -1.47
C LYS A 2 3.44 -6.91 -0.88
N THR A 3 3.37 -5.64 -0.49
CA THR A 3 4.48 -4.89 0.10
C THR A 3 3.98 -4.15 1.32
N THR A 4 4.70 -4.26 2.44
CA THR A 4 4.39 -3.55 3.68
C THR A 4 5.46 -2.51 3.94
N LEU A 5 5.03 -1.28 4.24
CA LEU A 5 5.88 -0.20 4.70
C LEU A 5 5.53 0.16 6.15
N LYS A 6 6.52 0.62 6.90
CA LYS A 6 6.37 1.12 8.27
C LYS A 6 7.00 2.50 8.45
N ARG A 7 6.43 3.29 9.35
CA ARG A 7 6.98 4.58 9.80
C ARG A 7 6.54 4.84 11.24
N THR A 8 7.41 5.47 12.03
CA THR A 8 7.07 6.01 13.35
C THR A 8 6.71 7.49 13.25
N VAL A 9 5.58 7.89 13.82
CA VAL A 9 5.11 9.28 13.89
C VAL A 9 4.69 9.57 15.33
N ASN A 10 5.32 10.54 16.00
CA ASN A 10 5.06 10.90 17.40
C ASN A 10 5.09 9.69 18.35
N GLY A 11 6.09 8.82 18.20
CA GLY A 11 6.23 7.59 18.99
C GLY A 11 5.25 6.46 18.66
N LYS A 12 4.34 6.65 17.69
CA LYS A 12 3.38 5.62 17.26
C LYS A 12 3.78 5.03 15.92
N GLU A 13 3.86 3.70 15.85
CA GLU A 13 4.12 3.00 14.60
C GLU A 13 2.87 2.96 13.71
N ARG A 14 3.07 3.29 12.44
CA ARG A 14 2.07 3.23 11.39
C ARG A 14 2.52 2.26 10.31
N TYR A 15 1.57 1.51 9.79
CA TYR A 15 1.78 0.63 8.65
C TYR A 15 1.08 1.17 7.42
N TYR A 16 1.62 0.79 6.27
CA TYR A 16 1.04 1.04 4.97
C TYR A 16 1.27 -0.21 4.11
N VAL A 17 0.21 -0.98 3.89
CA VAL A 17 0.21 -2.17 3.07
C VAL A 17 -0.30 -1.81 1.68
N LEU A 18 0.44 -2.29 0.68
CA LEU A 18 0.13 -2.11 -0.73
C LEU A 18 0.04 -3.49 -1.40
N GLU A 19 -1.12 -3.79 -1.95
CA GLU A 19 -1.44 -5.08 -2.56
C GLU A 19 -1.86 -4.90 -4.01
N LEU A 20 -1.33 -5.74 -4.89
CA LEU A 20 -1.66 -5.80 -6.30
C LEU A 20 -2.27 -7.17 -6.60
N ILE A 21 -3.53 -7.18 -7.03
CA ILE A 21 -4.35 -8.38 -7.24
C ILE A 21 -4.96 -8.31 -8.65
N GLY A 22 -4.84 -9.38 -9.44
CA GLY A 22 -5.56 -9.50 -10.71
C GLY A 22 -6.97 -10.04 -10.50
N ASN A 23 -7.94 -9.55 -11.27
CA ASN A 23 -9.30 -10.11 -11.29
C ASN A 23 -9.49 -11.08 -12.48
N LEU A 24 -10.69 -11.67 -12.59
CA LEU A 24 -11.04 -12.62 -13.65
C LEU A 24 -11.22 -11.98 -15.04
N PHE A 25 -11.18 -10.65 -15.13
CA PHE A 25 -11.44 -9.87 -16.34
C PHE A 25 -10.16 -9.22 -16.91
N ASN A 26 -8.98 -9.72 -16.53
CA ASN A 26 -7.67 -9.16 -16.89
C ASN A 26 -7.46 -7.70 -16.43
N GLU A 27 -8.21 -7.25 -15.43
CA GLU A 27 -8.00 -5.98 -14.75
C GLU A 27 -7.24 -6.22 -13.44
N TYR A 28 -6.70 -5.16 -12.88
CA TYR A 28 -5.83 -5.23 -11.71
C TYR A 28 -6.28 -4.23 -10.66
N LEU A 29 -6.37 -4.68 -9.41
CA LEU A 29 -6.66 -3.86 -8.26
C LEU A 29 -5.37 -3.52 -7.53
N VAL A 30 -5.18 -2.23 -7.24
CA VAL A 30 -4.19 -1.75 -6.26
C VAL A 30 -4.95 -1.39 -4.99
N ILE A 31 -4.68 -2.14 -3.93
CA ILE A 31 -5.30 -1.96 -2.62
C ILE A 31 -4.28 -1.34 -1.67
N ARG A 32 -4.70 -0.26 -1.02
CA ARG A 32 -3.95 0.53 -0.04
C ARG A 32 -4.62 0.37 1.31
N THR A 33 -3.97 -0.32 2.23
CA THR A 33 -4.49 -0.53 3.59
C THR A 33 -3.53 0.09 4.59
N TYR A 34 -3.99 1.03 5.41
CA TYR A 34 -3.10 1.74 6.33
C TYR A 34 -3.75 2.06 7.67
N GLY A 35 -2.92 2.19 8.69
CA GLY A 35 -3.35 2.47 10.05
C GLY A 35 -2.19 2.57 11.02
N ALA A 36 -2.52 2.76 12.30
CA ALA A 36 -1.59 2.57 13.40
C ALA A 36 -1.61 1.10 13.84
N TYR A 37 -0.47 0.53 14.19
CA TYR A 37 -0.40 -0.85 14.71
C TYR A 37 -1.17 -1.01 16.04
N THR A 38 -1.36 0.07 16.77
CA THR A 38 -2.15 0.10 18.01
C THR A 38 -3.65 -0.07 17.78
N ASN A 39 -4.13 0.07 16.55
CA ASN A 39 -5.55 0.01 16.24
C ASN A 39 -5.92 -1.42 15.82
N SER A 40 -7.03 -1.94 16.35
CA SER A 40 -7.58 -3.25 15.95
C SER A 40 -8.12 -3.28 14.52
N LYS A 41 -8.44 -2.12 13.95
CA LYS A 41 -8.94 -1.95 12.58
C LYS A 41 -8.05 -0.99 11.79
N PRO A 42 -7.88 -1.20 10.48
CA PRO A 42 -7.20 -0.23 9.63
C PRO A 42 -7.92 1.12 9.68
N THR A 43 -7.15 2.21 9.59
CA THR A 43 -7.71 3.56 9.47
C THR A 43 -8.46 3.71 8.16
N ARG A 44 -7.93 3.15 7.08
CA ARG A 44 -8.61 3.12 5.79
C ARG A 44 -8.10 1.98 4.92
N VAL A 45 -9.00 1.48 4.09
CA VAL A 45 -8.73 0.63 2.94
C VAL A 45 -9.20 1.38 1.70
N ILE A 46 -8.33 1.57 0.71
CA ILE A 46 -8.67 2.19 -0.57
C ILE A 46 -8.33 1.19 -1.67
N SER A 47 -9.27 0.95 -2.58
CA SER A 47 -9.07 0.06 -3.72
C SER A 47 -9.30 0.83 -5.01
N GLU A 48 -8.32 0.78 -5.92
CA GLU A 48 -8.40 1.38 -7.24
C GLU A 48 -8.18 0.31 -8.31
N MET A 49 -8.98 0.36 -9.37
CA MET A 49 -8.95 -0.60 -10.46
C MET A 49 -8.21 -0.02 -11.66
N TYR A 50 -7.41 -0.85 -12.32
CA TYR A 50 -6.58 -0.50 -13.47
C TYR A 50 -6.80 -1.52 -14.58
N PRO A 51 -6.89 -1.07 -15.85
CA PRO A 51 -7.21 -1.94 -16.97
C PRO A 51 -6.05 -2.85 -17.39
N THR A 52 -4.82 -2.57 -16.95
CA THR A 52 -3.64 -3.37 -17.32
C THR A 52 -2.68 -3.50 -16.14
N LEU A 53 -1.90 -4.59 -16.14
CA LEU A 53 -0.87 -4.85 -15.14
C LEU A 53 0.17 -3.72 -15.10
N ILE A 54 0.52 -3.19 -16.27
CA ILE A 54 1.52 -2.13 -16.43
C ILE A 54 1.05 -0.87 -15.69
N LYS A 55 -0.17 -0.39 -15.96
CA LYS A 55 -0.73 0.79 -15.27
C LYS A 55 -0.83 0.59 -13.76
N ALA A 56 -1.22 -0.62 -13.33
CA ALA A 56 -1.30 -0.94 -11.92
C ALA A 56 0.08 -0.92 -11.23
N LYS A 57 1.13 -1.41 -11.92
CA LYS A 57 2.51 -1.34 -11.43
C LYS A 57 3.04 0.09 -11.37
N GLU A 58 2.81 0.90 -12.40
CA GLU A 58 3.20 2.32 -12.42
C GLU A 58 2.54 3.10 -11.27
N ALA A 59 1.26 2.87 -11.03
CA ALA A 59 0.54 3.46 -9.90
C ALA A 59 1.13 3.00 -8.56
N MET A 60 1.41 1.70 -8.43
CA MET A 60 2.03 1.11 -7.24
C MET A 60 3.41 1.72 -6.96
N GLU A 61 4.27 1.85 -7.97
CA GLU A 61 5.59 2.47 -7.85
C GLU A 61 5.51 3.95 -7.48
N THR A 62 4.58 4.70 -8.07
CA THR A 62 4.32 6.10 -7.73
C THR A 62 3.95 6.22 -6.25
N ILE A 63 3.03 5.38 -5.76
CA ILE A 63 2.62 5.38 -4.35
C ILE A 63 3.82 5.03 -3.45
N LEU A 64 4.61 4.01 -3.79
CA LEU A 64 5.78 3.60 -3.01
C LEU A 64 6.78 4.75 -2.89
N HIS A 65 7.12 5.40 -4.01
CA HIS A 65 8.05 6.53 -4.03
C HIS A 65 7.56 7.68 -3.16
N GLU A 66 6.28 8.04 -3.24
CA GLU A 66 5.68 9.07 -2.39
C GLU A 66 5.74 8.70 -0.90
N LYS A 67 5.50 7.44 -0.54
CA LYS A 67 5.56 7.00 0.86
C LYS A 67 7.00 6.96 1.38
N GLN A 68 7.95 6.53 0.56
CA GLN A 68 9.38 6.58 0.89
C GLN A 68 9.85 8.02 1.13
N LYS A 69 9.46 8.97 0.27
CA LYS A 69 9.70 10.41 0.50
C LYS A 69 9.11 10.92 1.81
N ARG A 70 8.00 10.33 2.27
CA ARG A 70 7.38 10.64 3.56
C ARG A 70 8.02 9.87 4.73
N GLY A 71 9.15 9.19 4.54
CA GLY A 71 9.87 8.46 5.58
C GLY A 71 9.29 7.10 5.94
N TYR A 72 8.49 6.50 5.06
CA TYR A 72 8.14 5.08 5.19
C TYR A 72 9.27 4.21 4.66
N ALA A 73 9.63 3.17 5.42
CA ALA A 73 10.62 2.18 5.02
C ALA A 73 9.96 0.82 4.82
N TYR A 74 10.55 -0.04 4.01
CA TYR A 74 10.08 -1.43 3.88
C TYR A 74 10.12 -2.11 5.24
N ALA A 75 9.00 -2.74 5.62
CA ALA A 75 8.99 -3.63 6.77
C ALA A 75 9.77 -4.90 6.38
N GLN A 76 10.82 -5.24 7.14
CA GLN A 76 11.46 -6.54 7.00
C GLN A 76 10.43 -7.63 7.33
N GLN A 77 10.38 -8.67 6.48
CA GLN A 77 9.56 -9.86 6.68
C GLN A 77 10.03 -10.66 7.88
#